data_AF-A0A564Y2Y6-F1
#
_entry.id   AF-A0A564Y2Y6-F1
#
_cell.length_a   1.000
_cell.length_b   1.000
_cell.length_c   1.000
_cell.angle_alpha   90.00
_cell.angle_beta   90.00
_cell.angle_gamma   90.00
#
_symmetry.space_group_name_H-M   'P 1'
#
loop_
_entity.id
_entity.type
_entity.pdbx_description
1 polymer ?
#
loop_
_entity_poly.entity_id
_entity_poly.type
_entity_poly.pdbx_seq_one_letter_code
_entity_poly.pdbx_strand_id
1 'polypeptide(L)'
;RVCQYHAQGTLAGRQETALNPHHNYFLLADNGTSGKFSTAEICLRRRLEQYLAQQPIGLSRLGGDKSRVPVVGVLIEGGHQTFR
;
A
#
# COMPACT_ATOMS: atom_id res chain seq x y z
N ARG A 1 -19.45 4.20 -18.46
CA ARG A 1 -20.04 5.08 -17.41
C ARG A 1 -18.95 5.37 -16.40
N VAL A 2 -18.65 6.64 -16.12
CA VAL A 2 -17.70 7.03 -15.08
C VAL A 2 -18.54 7.40 -13.86
N CYS A 3 -18.31 6.74 -12.72
CA CYS A 3 -18.94 7.13 -11.46
C CYS A 3 -18.09 8.23 -10.83
N GLN A 4 -18.69 9.38 -10.52
CA GLN A 4 -17.97 10.42 -9.80
C GLN A 4 -17.80 10.01 -8.34
N TYR A 5 -16.56 10.07 -7.86
CA TYR A 5 -16.25 9.92 -6.45
C TYR A 5 -16.56 11.24 -5.74
N HIS A 6 -17.43 11.19 -4.73
CA HIS A 6 -17.74 12.31 -3.85
C HIS A 6 -17.36 11.94 -2.43
N ALA A 7 -16.56 12.78 -1.79
CA ALA A 7 -16.17 12.61 -0.39
C ALA A 7 -16.33 13.91 0.37
N GLN A 8 -16.99 13.83 1.52
CA GLN A 8 -16.89 14.85 2.55
C GLN A 8 -15.62 14.50 3.35
N GLY A 9 -14.72 15.45 3.54
CA GLY A 9 -13.42 15.21 4.19
C GLY A 9 -13.55 14.61 5.60
N THR A 10 -12.42 14.32 6.25
CA THR A 10 -12.41 13.69 7.58
C THR A 10 -13.25 14.49 8.58
N LEU A 11 -14.40 13.93 8.99
CA LEU A 11 -15.28 14.52 9.99
C LEU A 11 -14.85 14.05 11.38
N ALA A 12 -14.67 14.99 12.32
CA ALA A 12 -14.37 14.66 13.71
C ALA A 12 -15.45 13.73 14.28
N GLY A 13 -15.03 12.58 14.84
CA GLY A 13 -15.93 11.56 15.39
C GLY A 13 -16.42 10.51 14.39
N ARG A 14 -16.06 10.59 13.09
CA ARG A 14 -16.28 9.51 12.12
C ARG A 14 -14.97 8.80 11.78
N GLN A 15 -15.04 7.48 11.64
CA GLN A 15 -13.92 6.62 11.25
C GLN A 15 -13.90 6.35 9.74
N GLU A 16 -14.27 7.37 8.97
CA GLU A 16 -14.28 7.36 7.51
C GLU A 16 -13.20 8.32 7.01
N THR A 17 -12.43 7.89 6.02
CA THR A 17 -11.37 8.70 5.41
C THR A 17 -11.57 8.74 3.91
N ALA A 18 -11.37 9.92 3.32
CA ALA A 18 -11.46 10.11 1.88
C ALA A 18 -10.23 9.52 1.18
N LEU A 19 -10.40 8.99 -0.03
CA LEU A 19 -9.29 8.63 -0.91
C LEU A 19 -8.56 9.91 -1.36
N ASN A 20 -7.24 9.88 -1.38
CA ASN A 20 -6.43 11.01 -1.83
C ASN A 20 -6.38 11.06 -3.37
N PRO A 21 -6.85 12.15 -4.01
CA PRO A 21 -6.93 12.25 -5.47
C PRO A 21 -5.58 12.37 -6.19
N HIS A 22 -4.48 12.52 -5.47
CA HIS A 22 -3.12 12.63 -6.05
C HIS A 22 -2.44 11.27 -6.31
N HIS A 23 -3.12 10.15 -6.05
CA HIS A 23 -2.62 8.80 -6.39
C HIS A 23 -3.23 8.28 -7.70
N ASN A 24 -2.41 7.57 -8.49
CA ASN A 24 -2.83 6.95 -9.75
C ASN A 24 -3.45 5.55 -9.59
N TYR A 25 -3.10 4.84 -8.51
CA TYR A 25 -3.49 3.45 -8.28
C TYR A 25 -3.96 3.27 -6.83
N PHE A 26 -4.99 2.45 -6.64
CA PHE A 26 -5.55 2.11 -5.33
C PHE A 26 -5.63 0.58 -5.20
N LEU A 27 -5.14 0.06 -4.08
CA LEU A 27 -5.37 -1.31 -3.64
C LEU A 27 -6.21 -1.25 -2.36
N LEU A 28 -7.41 -1.80 -2.39
CA LEU A 28 -8.33 -1.82 -1.25
C LEU A 28 -8.23 -3.19 -0.57
N ALA A 29 -7.93 -3.20 0.74
CA ALA A 29 -7.84 -4.42 1.55
C ALA A 29 -9.06 -4.51 2.47
N ASP A 30 -9.72 -5.65 2.47
CA ASP A 30 -10.90 -5.93 3.31
C ASP A 30 -10.65 -7.19 4.14
N ASN A 31 -11.08 -7.15 5.41
CA ASN A 31 -11.09 -8.29 6.33
C ASN A 31 -12.51 -8.61 6.84
N GLY A 32 -13.55 -8.04 6.23
CA GLY A 32 -14.95 -8.21 6.59
C GLY A 32 -15.42 -7.36 7.77
N THR A 33 -14.61 -6.38 8.22
CA THR A 33 -14.98 -5.45 9.30
C THR A 33 -15.05 -4.02 8.81
N SER A 34 -15.96 -3.22 9.36
CA SER A 34 -16.13 -1.81 9.04
C SER A 34 -15.86 -0.92 10.26
N GLY A 35 -15.55 0.36 10.02
CA GLY A 35 -15.36 1.34 11.10
C GLY A 35 -14.19 1.01 12.03
N LYS A 36 -13.13 0.35 11.54
CA LYS A 36 -11.89 0.13 12.27
C LYS A 36 -10.74 0.31 11.29
N PHE A 37 -9.69 1.00 11.73
CA PHE A 37 -8.40 0.91 11.04
C PHE A 37 -7.91 -0.52 11.24
N SER A 38 -8.00 -1.29 10.16
CA SER A 38 -7.78 -2.72 10.15
C SER A 38 -6.28 -3.03 10.14
N THR A 39 -5.93 -4.31 10.27
CA THR A 39 -4.57 -4.80 9.98
C THR A 39 -4.48 -5.38 8.56
N ALA A 40 -5.59 -5.37 7.81
CA ALA A 40 -5.69 -5.97 6.48
C ALA A 40 -4.67 -5.35 5.51
N GLU A 41 -4.56 -4.02 5.52
CA GLU A 41 -3.62 -3.29 4.66
C GLU A 41 -2.16 -3.53 5.08
N ILE A 42 -1.88 -3.74 6.37
CA ILE A 42 -0.54 -4.05 6.87
C ILE A 42 -0.08 -5.41 6.32
N CYS A 43 -0.95 -6.43 6.39
CA CYS A 43 -0.67 -7.74 5.84
C CYS A 43 -0.47 -7.71 4.33
N LEU A 44 -1.32 -6.97 3.60
CA LEU A 44 -1.18 -6.79 2.15
C LEU A 44 0.14 -6.11 1.80
N ARG A 45 0.49 -5.01 2.48
CA ARG A 45 1.72 -4.26 2.27
C ARG A 45 2.95 -5.15 2.43
N ARG A 46 3.08 -5.88 3.54
CA ARG A 46 4.24 -6.76 3.78
C ARG A 46 4.39 -7.85 2.73
N ARG A 47 3.28 -8.50 2.35
CA ARG A 47 3.31 -9.57 1.33
C ARG A 47 3.69 -9.02 -0.04
N LEU A 48 3.20 -7.83 -0.38
CA LEU A 48 3.55 -7.17 -1.63
C LEU A 48 5.02 -6.76 -1.66
N GLU A 49 5.53 -6.12 -0.61
CA GLU A 49 6.95 -5.78 -0.46
C GLU A 49 7.84 -7.03 -0.61
N GLN A 50 7.49 -8.13 0.06
CA GLN A 50 8.23 -9.41 -0.04
C GLN A 50 8.16 -10.01 -1.44
N TYR A 51 6.99 -9.99 -2.08
CA TYR A 51 6.82 -10.49 -3.45
C TYR A 51 7.66 -9.70 -4.45
N LEU A 52 7.65 -8.36 -4.33
CA LEU A 52 8.44 -7.47 -5.17
C LEU A 52 9.93 -7.70 -4.99
N ALA A 53 10.40 -7.79 -3.74
CA ALA A 53 11.80 -8.07 -3.41
C ALA A 53 12.31 -9.40 -3.99
N GLN A 54 11.41 -10.32 -4.32
CA GLN A 54 11.76 -11.59 -4.96
C GLN A 54 11.76 -11.52 -6.48
N GLN A 55 11.15 -10.48 -7.09
CA GLN A 55 11.07 -10.35 -8.53
C GLN A 55 12.45 -10.09 -9.13
N PRO A 56 12.80 -10.80 -10.22
CA PRO A 56 14.06 -10.56 -10.92
C PRO A 56 14.02 -9.20 -11.65
N ILE A 57 15.14 -8.49 -11.62
CA ILE A 57 15.40 -7.31 -12.46
C ILE A 57 16.62 -7.60 -13.34
N GLY A 58 16.42 -7.48 -14.65
CA GLY A 58 17.48 -7.71 -15.63
C GLY A 58 16.93 -8.33 -16.90
N LEU A 59 17.40 -7.83 -18.06
CA LEU A 59 17.23 -8.53 -19.33
C LEU A 59 18.00 -9.84 -19.23
N SER A 60 17.30 -10.98 -19.16
CA SER A 60 17.90 -12.33 -19.23
C SER A 60 18.72 -12.60 -20.51
N ARG A 61 18.92 -11.60 -21.38
CA ARG A 61 19.58 -11.71 -22.69
C ARG A 61 21.08 -11.41 -22.71
N LEU A 62 21.67 -10.87 -21.63
CA LEU A 62 23.09 -10.44 -21.62
C LEU A 62 24.01 -11.11 -20.58
N GLY A 63 23.59 -12.22 -19.97
CA GLY A 63 24.49 -13.01 -19.11
C GLY A 63 24.93 -12.34 -17.80
N GLY A 64 24.29 -11.23 -17.41
CA GLY A 64 24.49 -10.58 -16.12
C GLY A 64 23.74 -11.30 -15.00
N ASP A 65 24.30 -11.25 -13.80
CA ASP A 65 23.76 -11.87 -12.59
C ASP A 65 22.28 -11.50 -12.35
N LYS A 66 21.47 -12.45 -11.86
CA LYS A 66 20.03 -12.25 -11.66
C LYS A 66 19.80 -11.34 -10.46
N SER A 67 19.90 -10.03 -10.66
CA SER A 67 19.54 -9.06 -9.64
C SER A 67 18.04 -9.12 -9.32
N ARG A 68 17.66 -8.73 -8.11
CA ARG A 68 16.26 -8.67 -7.66
C ARG A 68 15.86 -7.23 -7.39
N VAL A 69 14.55 -6.93 -7.42
CA VAL A 69 14.04 -5.58 -7.12
C VAL A 69 14.49 -5.17 -5.70
N PRO A 70 15.27 -4.10 -5.52
CA PRO A 70 15.54 -3.58 -4.19
C PRO A 70 14.27 -2.90 -3.65
N VAL A 71 13.87 -3.24 -2.43
CA VAL A 71 12.74 -2.61 -1.72
C VAL A 71 13.27 -1.89 -0.49
N VAL A 72 12.99 -0.60 -0.37
CA VAL A 72 13.46 0.28 0.70
C VAL A 72 12.28 1.03 1.30
N GLY A 73 12.21 1.08 2.64
CA GLY A 73 11.20 1.86 3.37
C GLY A 73 11.84 3.10 4.01
N VAL A 74 11.14 4.24 3.94
CA VAL A 74 11.55 5.49 4.60
C VAL A 74 10.51 5.86 5.64
N LEU A 75 10.96 6.12 6.87
CA LEU A 75 10.12 6.64 7.95
C LEU A 75 10.54 8.07 8.26
N ILE A 76 9.58 8.98 8.23
CA ILE A 76 9.79 10.38 8.61
C ILE A 76 9.34 10.58 10.06
N GLU A 77 8.11 10.15 10.38
CA GLU A 77 7.51 10.18 11.71
C GLU A 77 6.62 8.95 11.92
N GLY A 78 6.45 8.49 13.16
CA GLY A 78 5.65 7.30 13.45
C GLY A 78 5.18 7.22 14.90
N GLY A 79 4.06 6.50 15.10
CA GLY A 79 3.50 6.18 16.40
C GLY A 79 3.74 4.73 16.79
N HIS A 80 3.13 4.30 17.89
CA HIS A 80 3.14 2.91 18.33
C HIS A 80 2.44 2.09 17.23
N GLN A 81 3.19 1.34 16.41
CA GLN A 81 2.78 0.47 15.27
C GLN A 81 3.32 0.83 13.87
N THR A 82 4.18 1.84 13.70
CA THR A 82 4.59 2.25 12.35
C THR A 82 5.58 1.30 11.65
N PHE A 83 6.56 0.74 12.37
CA PHE A 83 7.38 -0.38 11.88
C PHE A 83 6.97 -1.66 12.60
N ARG A 84 6.06 -2.41 12.01
CA ARG A 84 5.77 -3.76 12.44
C ARG A 84 5.86 -4.67 11.24
#